data_AF-A0A915UXD2-F1
#
_entry.id   AF-A0A915UXD2-F1
#
_cell.length_a   1.000
_cell.length_b   1.000
_cell.length_c   1.000
_cell.angle_alpha   90.00
_cell.angle_beta   90.00
_cell.angle_gamma   90.00
#
_symmetry.space_group_name_H-M   'P 1'
#
loop_
_entity.id
_entity.type
_entity.pdbx_description
1 polymer ?
#
loop_
_entity_poly.entity_id
_entity_poly.type
_entity_poly.pdbx_seq_one_letter_code
_entity_poly.pdbx_strand_id
1 'polypeptide(L)'
;MGSEAIEAIAVNAQTGTPAWRRRLQGQSLAERYPVVAGGAVIYRSQPLYFFHQLLREGDAVMDSAGPRETDWTADWAKVRPKIVNYLAVQPSKQTFFVLNETTGELLGIAPVLYTYGNNDLPNVPVIRGQEVYVTYRARHGIQTDGGAVHVSSKYDAELGRMSLATLDIVGLRQLNYPSYNAEFRMTSDEPAMLTMGGDILFVDNWERLGGLNVRTGQLVHVGNVSNVWPECYDGNICGPGGPNPFFPLSGSGPAYPFPWPRVTDGMSRSA
;
A
#
# COMPACT_ATOMS: atom_id res chain seq x y z
N MET A 1 -8.40 25.08 -15.87
CA MET A 1 -8.07 23.65 -15.93
C MET A 1 -6.57 23.51 -15.79
N GLY A 2 -6.07 22.96 -14.69
CA GLY A 2 -4.66 22.64 -14.53
C GLY A 2 -4.33 21.41 -15.38
N SER A 3 -3.27 21.49 -16.18
CA SER A 3 -2.71 20.32 -16.87
C SER A 3 -1.80 19.59 -15.90
N GLU A 4 -2.38 18.86 -14.95
CA GLU A 4 -1.63 17.91 -14.11
C GLU A 4 -1.26 16.70 -14.98
N ALA A 5 -0.21 16.86 -15.77
CA ALA A 5 0.45 15.76 -16.45
C ALA A 5 1.68 15.39 -15.62
N ILE A 6 1.58 14.32 -14.84
CA ILE A 6 2.77 13.74 -14.22
C ILE A 6 3.62 13.06 -15.30
N GLU A 7 4.90 13.42 -15.36
CA GLU A 7 5.85 12.87 -16.33
C GLU A 7 7.00 12.18 -15.61
N ALA A 8 7.29 10.94 -16.01
CA ALA A 8 8.57 10.30 -15.74
C ALA A 8 9.55 10.73 -16.84
N ILE A 9 10.73 11.19 -16.43
CA ILE A 9 11.75 11.71 -17.33
C ILE A 9 13.09 11.07 -16.95
N ALA A 10 13.75 10.46 -17.92
CA ALA A 10 15.17 10.15 -17.79
C ALA A 10 16.00 11.19 -18.55
N VAL A 11 17.09 11.61 -17.92
CA VAL A 11 18.06 12.54 -18.51
C VAL A 11 19.42 11.87 -18.59
N ASN A 12 20.16 12.17 -19.66
CA ASN A 12 21.57 11.82 -19.70
C ASN A 12 22.31 12.66 -18.66
N ALA A 13 23.01 12.01 -17.72
CA ALA A 13 23.64 12.68 -16.59
C ALA A 13 24.80 13.61 -17.00
N GLN A 14 25.46 13.35 -18.14
CA GLN A 14 26.58 14.15 -18.64
C GLN A 14 26.10 15.41 -19.39
N THR A 15 25.02 15.30 -20.17
CA THR A 15 24.55 16.38 -21.06
C THR A 15 23.30 17.09 -20.56
N GLY A 16 22.59 16.51 -19.60
CA GLY A 16 21.28 17.01 -19.12
C GLY A 16 20.15 16.86 -20.15
N THR A 17 20.41 16.23 -21.30
CA THR A 17 19.39 16.09 -22.36
C THR A 17 18.43 14.93 -22.05
N PRO A 18 17.12 15.08 -22.30
CA PRO A 18 16.16 13.99 -22.10
C PRO A 18 16.51 12.77 -22.96
N ALA A 19 16.60 11.60 -22.33
CA ALA A 19 16.72 10.32 -23.03
C ALA A 19 15.33 9.79 -23.42
N TRP A 20 14.38 9.88 -22.51
CA TRP A 20 12.98 9.56 -22.75
C TRP A 20 12.07 10.32 -21.79
N ARG A 21 10.79 10.37 -22.14
CA ARG A 21 9.72 10.97 -21.34
C ARG A 21 8.46 10.14 -21.46
N ARG A 22 7.79 9.89 -20.33
CA ARG A 22 6.56 9.11 -20.26
C ARG A 22 5.54 9.80 -19.38
N ARG A 23 4.36 10.09 -19.93
CA ARG A 23 3.22 10.58 -19.15
C ARG A 23 2.62 9.42 -18.35
N LEU A 24 2.37 9.65 -17.06
CA LEU A 24 1.75 8.70 -16.14
C LEU A 24 0.33 9.17 -15.76
N GLN A 25 -0.46 8.27 -15.16
CA GLN A 25 -1.80 8.56 -14.65
C GLN A 25 -1.71 8.96 -13.18
N GLY A 26 -2.43 10.00 -12.76
CA GLY A 26 -2.43 10.49 -11.37
C GLY A 26 -2.38 12.00 -11.28
N GLN A 27 -2.59 12.53 -10.07
CA GLN A 27 -2.58 13.97 -9.79
C GLN A 27 -1.15 14.48 -9.54
N SER A 28 -0.36 13.74 -8.77
CA SER A 28 0.99 14.11 -8.38
C SER A 28 1.86 12.88 -8.09
N LEU A 29 3.18 13.04 -8.23
CA LEU A 29 4.18 12.12 -7.65
C LEU A 29 4.57 12.55 -6.22
N ALA A 30 4.00 13.68 -5.75
CA ALA A 30 4.21 14.32 -4.46
C ALA A 30 5.65 14.20 -3.95
N GLU A 31 5.83 13.52 -2.82
CA GLU A 31 7.10 13.36 -2.10
C GLU A 31 7.76 11.99 -2.33
N ARG A 32 7.23 11.14 -3.21
CA ARG A 32 7.85 9.82 -3.47
C ARG A 32 8.85 9.91 -4.61
N TYR A 33 9.99 9.28 -4.39
CA TYR A 33 11.04 9.14 -5.39
C TYR A 33 10.80 7.91 -6.27
N PRO A 34 11.20 7.93 -7.56
CA PRO A 34 11.24 6.72 -8.35
C PRO A 34 12.22 5.70 -7.77
N VAL A 35 11.85 4.42 -7.86
CA VAL A 35 12.70 3.31 -7.42
C VAL A 35 13.28 2.61 -8.64
N VAL A 36 14.61 2.58 -8.73
CA VAL A 36 15.32 1.91 -9.84
C VAL A 36 15.78 0.54 -9.37
N ALA A 37 15.39 -0.51 -10.08
CA ALA A 37 15.79 -1.88 -9.78
C ALA A 37 15.68 -2.77 -11.03
N GLY A 38 16.68 -3.63 -11.25
CA GLY A 38 16.60 -4.70 -12.27
C GLY A 38 16.30 -4.22 -13.69
N GLY A 39 16.82 -3.06 -14.10
CA GLY A 39 16.55 -2.48 -15.43
C GLY A 39 15.17 -1.83 -15.56
N ALA A 40 14.49 -1.60 -14.44
CA ALA A 40 13.19 -0.96 -14.37
C ALA A 40 13.20 0.27 -13.45
N VAL A 41 12.31 1.21 -13.73
CA VAL A 41 12.03 2.39 -12.89
C VAL A 41 10.56 2.33 -12.46
N ILE A 42 10.32 2.35 -11.15
CA ILE A 42 9.01 2.17 -10.55
C ILE A 42 8.52 3.47 -9.95
N TYR A 43 7.27 3.84 -10.25
CA TYR A 43 6.61 5.03 -9.75
C TYR A 43 5.30 4.69 -9.04
N ARG A 44 4.94 5.50 -8.03
CA ARG A 44 3.58 5.61 -7.49
C ARG A 44 3.05 7.00 -7.77
N SER A 45 1.74 7.12 -7.94
CA SER A 45 1.06 8.42 -8.07
C SER A 45 -0.14 8.55 -7.15
N GLN A 46 -0.49 9.79 -6.81
CA GLN A 46 -1.76 10.08 -6.17
C GLN A 46 -2.91 9.74 -7.13
N PRO A 47 -3.98 9.09 -6.67
CA PRO A 47 -5.07 8.66 -7.52
C PRO A 47 -5.87 9.85 -8.06
N LEU A 48 -6.42 9.69 -9.26
CA LEU A 48 -7.34 10.65 -9.86
C LEU A 48 -8.75 10.62 -9.24
N TYR A 49 -9.10 9.55 -8.54
CA TYR A 49 -10.43 9.29 -8.00
C TYR A 49 -10.40 9.21 -6.48
N PHE A 50 -11.53 9.53 -5.85
CA PHE A 50 -11.67 9.49 -4.40
C PHE A 50 -11.33 8.11 -3.82
N PHE A 51 -10.54 8.07 -2.73
CA PHE A 51 -9.98 6.83 -2.22
C PHE A 51 -11.03 5.78 -1.83
N HIS A 52 -12.13 6.17 -1.18
CA HIS A 52 -13.19 5.22 -0.81
C HIS A 52 -13.79 4.51 -2.04
N GLN A 53 -13.91 5.21 -3.17
CA GLN A 53 -14.36 4.59 -4.42
C GLN A 53 -13.36 3.51 -4.87
N LEU A 54 -12.06 3.84 -4.92
CA LEU A 54 -11.02 2.92 -5.38
C LEU A 54 -10.87 1.70 -4.45
N LEU A 55 -11.02 1.89 -3.14
CA LEU A 55 -10.98 0.80 -2.16
C LEU A 55 -12.13 -0.19 -2.37
N ARG A 56 -13.37 0.32 -2.49
CA ARG A 56 -14.57 -0.50 -2.69
C ARG A 56 -14.58 -1.19 -4.06
N GLU A 57 -14.17 -0.51 -5.10
CA GLU A 57 -14.01 -1.13 -6.43
C GLU A 57 -12.94 -2.21 -6.39
N GLY A 58 -11.82 -1.99 -5.69
CA GLY A 58 -10.79 -2.98 -5.47
C GLY A 58 -11.32 -4.24 -4.77
N ASP A 59 -12.17 -4.09 -3.74
CA ASP A 59 -12.85 -5.21 -3.09
C ASP A 59 -13.73 -5.98 -4.08
N ALA A 60 -14.56 -5.26 -4.85
CA ALA A 60 -15.46 -5.88 -5.83
C ALA A 60 -14.67 -6.64 -6.92
N VAL A 61 -13.54 -6.09 -7.36
CA VAL A 61 -12.64 -6.74 -8.33
C VAL A 61 -12.06 -8.02 -7.76
N MET A 62 -11.57 -8.01 -6.52
CA MET A 62 -11.04 -9.22 -5.86
C MET A 62 -12.14 -10.27 -5.61
N ASP A 63 -13.33 -9.83 -5.17
CA ASP A 63 -14.50 -10.71 -4.94
C ASP A 63 -15.02 -11.35 -6.24
N SER A 64 -14.85 -10.69 -7.39
CA SER A 64 -15.24 -11.23 -8.70
C SER A 64 -14.44 -12.47 -9.13
N ALA A 65 -13.39 -12.84 -8.39
CA ALA A 65 -12.65 -14.09 -8.57
C ALA A 65 -13.45 -15.33 -8.11
N GLY A 66 -14.63 -15.14 -7.52
CA GLY A 66 -15.47 -16.21 -6.97
C GLY A 66 -15.14 -16.49 -5.50
N PRO A 67 -15.53 -17.66 -4.96
CA PRO A 67 -15.20 -18.04 -3.60
C PRO A 67 -13.68 -17.93 -3.32
N ARG A 68 -13.33 -17.55 -2.09
CA ARG A 68 -11.93 -17.50 -1.65
C ARG A 68 -11.41 -18.92 -1.46
N GLU A 69 -10.29 -19.23 -2.09
CA GLU A 69 -9.57 -20.49 -1.90
C GLU A 69 -8.79 -20.44 -0.58
N THR A 70 -8.59 -21.58 0.06
CA THR A 70 -7.74 -21.64 1.26
C THR A 70 -6.25 -21.58 0.90
N ASP A 71 -5.87 -22.10 -0.27
CA ASP A 71 -4.52 -21.99 -0.80
C ASP A 71 -4.31 -20.61 -1.42
N TRP A 72 -3.42 -19.81 -0.81
CA TRP A 72 -3.19 -18.43 -1.23
C TRP A 72 -2.67 -18.32 -2.66
N THR A 73 -1.88 -19.30 -3.12
CA THR A 73 -1.30 -19.26 -4.46
C THR A 73 -2.38 -19.54 -5.51
N ALA A 74 -3.25 -20.51 -5.26
CA ALA A 74 -4.42 -20.79 -6.08
C ALA A 74 -5.42 -19.62 -6.05
N ASP A 75 -5.64 -19.00 -4.88
CA ASP A 75 -6.48 -17.82 -4.73
C ASP A 75 -5.95 -16.64 -5.57
N TRP A 76 -4.67 -16.34 -5.40
CA TRP A 76 -4.00 -15.26 -6.12
C TRP A 76 -4.00 -15.49 -7.64
N ALA A 77 -3.82 -16.72 -8.09
CA ALA A 77 -3.91 -17.07 -9.51
C ALA A 77 -5.29 -16.73 -10.11
N LYS A 78 -6.37 -16.75 -9.32
CA LYS A 78 -7.72 -16.33 -9.73
C LYS A 78 -7.93 -14.82 -9.62
N VAL A 79 -7.41 -14.19 -8.56
CA VAL A 79 -7.59 -12.76 -8.27
C VAL A 79 -6.75 -11.87 -9.18
N ARG A 80 -5.46 -12.18 -9.34
CA ARG A 80 -4.49 -11.40 -10.14
C ARG A 80 -5.03 -11.00 -11.53
N PRO A 81 -5.53 -11.92 -12.38
CA PRO A 81 -6.03 -11.53 -13.70
C PRO A 81 -7.25 -10.60 -13.63
N LYS A 82 -8.07 -10.65 -12.57
CA LYS A 82 -9.19 -9.70 -12.39
C LYS A 82 -8.68 -8.29 -12.15
N ILE A 83 -7.67 -8.14 -11.30
CA ILE A 83 -7.03 -6.85 -11.02
C ILE A 83 -6.38 -6.29 -12.29
N VAL A 84 -5.55 -7.09 -12.97
CA VAL A 84 -4.88 -6.66 -14.21
C VAL A 84 -5.89 -6.24 -15.26
N ASN A 85 -6.96 -7.01 -15.48
CA ASN A 85 -8.00 -6.67 -16.44
C ASN A 85 -8.74 -5.37 -16.06
N TYR A 86 -9.10 -5.20 -14.79
CA TYR A 86 -9.74 -3.97 -14.31
C TYR A 86 -8.87 -2.75 -14.57
N LEU A 87 -7.58 -2.81 -14.24
CA LEU A 87 -6.62 -1.71 -14.45
C LEU A 87 -6.32 -1.47 -15.95
N ALA A 88 -6.40 -2.50 -16.79
CA ALA A 88 -6.26 -2.38 -18.24
C ALA A 88 -7.45 -1.64 -18.88
N VAL A 89 -8.66 -1.94 -18.42
CA VAL A 89 -9.89 -1.28 -18.89
C VAL A 89 -10.05 0.12 -18.28
N GLN A 90 -9.46 0.37 -17.11
CA GLN A 90 -9.55 1.63 -16.36
C GLN A 90 -8.15 2.21 -16.10
N PRO A 91 -7.40 2.64 -17.13
CA PRO A 91 -6.02 3.08 -16.96
C PRO A 91 -5.88 4.30 -16.02
N SER A 92 -6.88 5.17 -15.95
CA SER A 92 -6.92 6.32 -15.03
C SER A 92 -6.94 5.92 -13.54
N LYS A 93 -7.22 4.65 -13.22
CA LYS A 93 -7.22 4.11 -11.85
C LYS A 93 -5.89 3.46 -11.47
N GLN A 94 -4.93 3.38 -12.39
CA GLN A 94 -3.58 2.93 -12.10
C GLN A 94 -2.84 3.98 -11.27
N THR A 95 -2.16 3.51 -10.23
CA THR A 95 -1.29 4.32 -9.36
C THR A 95 0.08 3.67 -9.15
N PHE A 96 0.40 2.62 -9.92
CA PHE A 96 1.65 1.87 -9.85
C PHE A 96 2.16 1.65 -11.28
N PHE A 97 3.36 2.10 -11.57
CA PHE A 97 3.93 2.04 -12.92
C PHE A 97 5.32 1.44 -12.87
N VAL A 98 5.57 0.44 -13.71
CA VAL A 98 6.91 -0.14 -13.91
C VAL A 98 7.34 0.16 -15.32
N LEU A 99 8.36 0.99 -15.47
CA LEU A 99 8.90 1.41 -16.75
C LEU A 99 10.21 0.69 -17.04
N ASN A 100 10.49 0.39 -18.30
CA ASN A 100 11.82 0.02 -18.75
C ASN A 100 12.77 1.21 -18.55
N GLU A 101 13.91 0.99 -17.90
CA GLU A 101 14.87 2.06 -17.58
C GLU A 101 15.48 2.72 -18.82
N THR A 102 15.68 1.96 -19.90
CA THR A 102 16.31 2.44 -21.13
C THR A 102 15.33 3.18 -22.03
N THR A 103 14.07 2.74 -22.11
CA THR A 103 13.11 3.26 -23.10
C THR A 103 11.98 4.09 -22.50
N GLY A 104 11.72 3.98 -21.19
CA GLY A 104 10.57 4.62 -20.54
C GLY A 104 9.23 3.95 -20.85
N GLU A 105 9.22 2.83 -21.59
CA GLU A 105 8.01 2.08 -21.91
C GLU A 105 7.49 1.30 -20.70
N LEU A 106 6.17 1.13 -20.58
CA LEU A 106 5.60 0.31 -19.50
C LEU A 106 5.97 -1.16 -19.73
N LEU A 107 6.48 -1.83 -18.70
CA LEU A 107 6.74 -3.28 -18.76
C LEU A 107 5.46 -4.12 -18.76
N GLY A 108 4.36 -3.54 -18.29
CA GLY A 108 3.05 -4.17 -18.21
C GLY A 108 2.19 -3.51 -17.13
N ILE A 109 1.04 -4.11 -16.86
CA ILE A 109 0.13 -3.67 -15.79
C ILE A 109 0.36 -4.58 -14.58
N ALA A 110 0.93 -4.02 -13.51
CA ALA A 110 1.10 -4.74 -12.26
C ALA A 110 -0.26 -4.91 -11.55
N PRO A 111 -0.50 -6.04 -10.86
CA PRO A 111 -1.73 -6.30 -10.12
C PRO A 111 -1.76 -5.54 -8.78
N VAL A 112 -1.51 -4.22 -8.81
CA VAL A 112 -1.46 -3.35 -7.63
C VAL A 112 -2.65 -2.40 -7.66
N LEU A 113 -3.66 -2.71 -6.84
CA LEU A 113 -4.77 -1.80 -6.58
C LEU A 113 -4.31 -0.61 -5.73
N TYR A 114 -5.07 0.47 -5.77
CA TYR A 114 -4.85 1.61 -4.88
C TYR A 114 -5.09 1.21 -3.41
N THR A 115 -4.28 1.79 -2.53
CA THR A 115 -4.32 1.66 -1.07
C THR A 115 -3.95 3.01 -0.48
N TYR A 116 -4.54 3.36 0.67
CA TYR A 116 -4.38 4.54 1.53
C TYR A 116 -5.61 5.45 1.58
N GLY A 117 -5.72 6.15 2.70
CA GLY A 117 -6.77 7.13 2.98
C GLY A 117 -6.50 8.45 2.30
N ASN A 118 -7.53 9.31 2.26
CA ASN A 118 -7.40 10.73 1.88
C ASN A 118 -6.69 11.00 0.54
N ASN A 119 -6.77 10.05 -0.41
CA ASN A 119 -6.07 10.14 -1.68
C ASN A 119 -4.54 10.24 -1.54
N ASP A 120 -3.99 9.74 -0.44
CA ASP A 120 -2.56 9.76 -0.21
C ASP A 120 -1.79 8.94 -1.22
N LEU A 121 -0.54 9.36 -1.41
CA LEU A 121 0.39 8.72 -2.30
C LEU A 121 0.95 7.45 -1.65
N PRO A 122 0.68 6.26 -2.21
CA PRO A 122 1.10 5.06 -1.53
C PRO A 122 2.62 4.90 -1.58
N ASN A 123 3.16 4.17 -0.63
CA ASN A 123 4.59 3.87 -0.55
C ASN A 123 5.11 3.30 -1.88
N VAL A 124 6.33 3.72 -2.23
CA VAL A 124 7.08 3.10 -3.31
C VAL A 124 7.67 1.76 -2.85
N PRO A 125 8.04 0.87 -3.78
CA PRO A 125 8.68 -0.39 -3.41
C PRO A 125 9.99 -0.19 -2.65
N VAL A 126 10.36 -1.17 -1.84
CA VAL A 126 11.68 -1.22 -1.20
C VAL A 126 12.48 -2.37 -1.76
N ILE A 127 13.77 -2.15 -1.98
CA ILE A 127 14.66 -3.07 -2.67
C ILE A 127 15.63 -3.72 -1.68
N ARG A 128 15.83 -5.03 -1.83
CA ARG A 128 16.88 -5.80 -1.14
C ARG A 128 17.61 -6.68 -2.15
N GLY A 129 18.82 -6.27 -2.55
CA GLY A 129 19.52 -6.92 -3.65
C GLY A 129 18.71 -6.81 -4.94
N GLN A 130 18.23 -7.93 -5.47
CA GLN A 130 17.35 -7.98 -6.65
C GLN A 130 15.87 -8.16 -6.31
N GLU A 131 15.53 -8.31 -5.03
CA GLU A 131 14.14 -8.51 -4.59
C GLU A 131 13.44 -7.15 -4.43
N VAL A 132 12.22 -7.07 -4.97
CA VAL A 132 11.36 -5.89 -4.90
C VAL A 132 10.20 -6.18 -3.97
N TYR A 133 10.09 -5.45 -2.87
CA TYR A 133 8.97 -5.57 -1.94
C TYR A 133 7.97 -4.44 -2.15
N VAL A 134 6.70 -4.80 -2.25
CA VAL A 134 5.61 -3.89 -2.58
C VAL A 134 4.50 -4.01 -1.57
N THR A 135 3.81 -2.89 -1.34
CA THR A 135 2.48 -2.92 -0.75
C THR A 135 1.45 -3.15 -1.85
N TYR A 136 0.55 -4.10 -1.64
CA TYR A 136 -0.50 -4.47 -2.58
C TYR A 136 -1.76 -4.89 -1.81
N ARG A 137 -2.82 -5.28 -2.52
CA ARG A 137 -4.06 -5.76 -1.91
C ARG A 137 -4.33 -7.19 -2.34
N ALA A 138 -4.69 -8.04 -1.38
CA ALA A 138 -5.01 -9.45 -1.57
C ALA A 138 -6.13 -9.88 -0.63
N ARG A 139 -6.74 -11.04 -0.90
CA ARG A 139 -7.79 -11.61 -0.03
C ARG A 139 -7.26 -12.35 1.19
N HIS A 140 -5.95 -12.59 1.19
CA HIS A 140 -5.21 -13.24 2.26
C HIS A 140 -4.19 -12.26 2.81
N GLY A 141 -4.10 -12.21 4.14
CA GLY A 141 -3.19 -11.31 4.84
C GLY A 141 -2.07 -12.05 5.56
N ILE A 142 -0.91 -11.39 5.72
CA ILE A 142 0.35 -11.96 6.23
C ILE A 142 0.16 -12.86 7.46
N GLN A 143 -0.80 -12.50 8.34
CA GLN A 143 -1.18 -13.26 9.52
C GLN A 143 -2.59 -13.85 9.44
N THR A 144 -3.58 -13.03 9.05
CA THR A 144 -4.99 -13.41 9.05
C THR A 144 -5.70 -12.97 7.79
N ASP A 145 -6.66 -13.78 7.38
CA ASP A 145 -7.58 -13.47 6.30
C ASP A 145 -8.71 -12.53 6.78
N GLY A 146 -8.37 -11.27 7.04
CA GLY A 146 -9.30 -10.23 7.51
C GLY A 146 -9.33 -10.05 9.03
N GLY A 147 -10.46 -9.56 9.54
CA GLY A 147 -10.64 -9.18 10.95
C GLY A 147 -10.34 -7.71 11.24
N ALA A 148 -9.83 -6.98 10.26
CA ALA A 148 -9.69 -5.55 10.35
C ALA A 148 -11.01 -4.85 9.94
N VAL A 149 -11.46 -3.92 10.78
CA VAL A 149 -12.60 -3.05 10.49
C VAL A 149 -12.03 -1.75 9.93
N HIS A 150 -12.42 -1.43 8.70
CA HIS A 150 -11.92 -0.27 7.96
C HIS A 150 -13.09 0.62 7.53
N VAL A 151 -12.80 1.88 7.17
CA VAL A 151 -13.86 2.81 6.78
C VAL A 151 -14.51 2.39 5.45
N SER A 152 -13.79 1.74 4.53
CA SER A 152 -14.33 1.41 3.20
C SER A 152 -13.75 0.19 2.49
N SER A 153 -12.98 -0.67 3.17
CA SER A 153 -12.46 -1.89 2.57
C SER A 153 -12.69 -3.14 3.42
N LYS A 154 -12.88 -4.29 2.78
CA LYS A 154 -12.90 -5.63 3.39
C LYS A 154 -11.53 -6.26 3.57
N TYR A 155 -10.52 -5.76 2.83
CA TYR A 155 -9.21 -6.39 2.72
C TYR A 155 -8.12 -5.38 3.01
N ASP A 156 -7.22 -5.75 3.92
CA ASP A 156 -6.02 -4.99 4.27
C ASP A 156 -5.09 -4.77 3.07
N ALA A 157 -4.20 -3.80 3.24
CA ALA A 157 -2.98 -3.72 2.46
C ALA A 157 -1.99 -4.75 3.00
N GLU A 158 -1.28 -5.38 2.09
CA GLU A 158 -0.38 -6.48 2.39
C GLU A 158 0.98 -6.26 1.75
N LEU A 159 1.97 -7.00 2.21
CA LEU A 159 3.32 -6.97 1.65
C LEU A 159 3.54 -8.19 0.76
N GLY A 160 4.15 -7.96 -0.39
CA GLY A 160 4.51 -9.01 -1.32
C GLY A 160 5.86 -8.78 -1.96
N ARG A 161 6.47 -9.85 -2.46
CA ARG A 161 7.66 -9.78 -3.30
C ARG A 161 7.23 -9.80 -4.77
N MET A 162 7.57 -8.75 -5.50
CA MET A 162 7.29 -8.62 -6.93
C MET A 162 8.46 -9.17 -7.78
N SER A 163 8.11 -9.94 -8.80
CA SER A 163 9.02 -10.29 -9.89
C SER A 163 8.96 -9.22 -10.98
N LEU A 164 10.07 -8.55 -11.30
CA LEU A 164 10.09 -7.54 -12.38
C LEU A 164 9.99 -8.16 -13.78
N ALA A 165 10.27 -9.45 -13.93
CA ALA A 165 10.14 -10.15 -15.20
C ALA A 165 8.68 -10.45 -15.58
N THR A 166 7.80 -10.65 -14.58
CA THR A 166 6.40 -11.04 -14.79
C THR A 166 5.39 -10.07 -14.18
N LEU A 167 5.85 -9.12 -13.38
CA LEU A 167 5.06 -8.23 -12.52
C LEU A 167 4.17 -8.97 -11.51
N ASP A 168 4.37 -10.27 -11.34
CA ASP A 168 3.61 -11.07 -10.38
C ASP A 168 4.12 -10.85 -8.95
N ILE A 169 3.23 -11.03 -7.98
CA ILE A 169 3.48 -10.78 -6.57
C ILE A 169 3.28 -12.08 -5.80
N VAL A 170 4.30 -12.47 -5.03
CA VAL A 170 4.18 -13.52 -4.01
C VAL A 170 3.97 -12.86 -2.66
N GLY A 171 2.79 -13.03 -2.07
CA GLY A 171 2.47 -12.50 -0.75
C GLY A 171 3.43 -13.01 0.32
N LEU A 172 3.92 -12.11 1.17
CA LEU A 172 4.74 -12.47 2.32
C LEU A 172 3.84 -13.16 3.37
N ARG A 173 4.43 -14.05 4.16
CA ARG A 173 3.70 -14.84 5.16
C ARG A 173 4.46 -14.87 6.47
N GLN A 174 3.71 -14.82 7.57
CA GLN A 174 4.24 -15.18 8.87
C GLN A 174 4.29 -16.70 9.00
N LEU A 175 5.50 -17.28 9.07
CA LEU A 175 5.68 -18.74 9.13
C LEU A 175 5.20 -19.35 10.46
N ASN A 176 5.12 -18.55 11.53
CA ASN A 176 4.73 -19.00 12.87
C ASN A 176 3.40 -18.37 13.34
N TYR A 177 2.41 -18.25 12.45
CA TYR A 177 1.06 -17.89 12.84
C TYR A 177 0.34 -19.11 13.47
N PRO A 178 -0.41 -19.00 14.59
CA PRO A 178 -0.77 -17.80 15.36
C PRO A 178 0.12 -17.51 16.59
N SER A 179 1.31 -18.13 16.71
CA SER A 179 2.13 -18.05 17.95
C SER A 179 2.76 -16.68 18.22
N TYR A 180 2.58 -15.70 17.34
CA TYR A 180 2.97 -14.31 17.56
C TYR A 180 1.73 -13.46 17.89
N ASN A 181 1.58 -13.10 19.17
CA ASN A 181 0.40 -12.41 19.75
C ASN A 181 0.36 -10.90 19.43
N ALA A 182 0.70 -10.54 18.20
CA ALA A 182 0.87 -9.16 17.78
C ALA A 182 0.42 -9.01 16.30
N GLU A 183 -0.69 -8.29 16.06
CA GLU A 183 -1.34 -8.11 14.74
C GLU A 183 -0.62 -7.12 13.81
N PHE A 184 0.35 -7.58 13.04
CA PHE A 184 0.90 -6.86 11.89
C PHE A 184 -0.09 -6.87 10.72
N ARG A 185 -0.82 -5.76 10.54
CA ARG A 185 -1.68 -5.48 9.38
C ARG A 185 -1.36 -4.09 8.84
N MET A 186 -1.42 -3.89 7.53
CA MET A 186 -1.41 -2.55 6.97
C MET A 186 -2.84 -2.19 6.60
N THR A 187 -3.43 -1.23 7.31
CA THR A 187 -4.81 -0.84 7.06
C THR A 187 -4.92 -0.24 5.65
N SER A 188 -5.84 -0.76 4.84
CA SER A 188 -5.96 -0.39 3.41
C SER A 188 -6.29 1.08 3.17
N ASP A 189 -6.88 1.78 4.14
CA ASP A 189 -7.19 3.22 4.13
C ASP A 189 -6.25 4.04 5.01
N GLU A 190 -5.10 3.51 5.44
CA GLU A 190 -4.12 4.29 6.22
C GLU A 190 -2.75 4.37 5.53
N PRO A 191 -2.17 5.57 5.43
CA PRO A 191 -0.84 5.75 4.87
C PRO A 191 0.24 5.06 5.70
N ALA A 192 1.21 4.46 5.03
CA ALA A 192 2.38 3.86 5.64
C ALA A 192 3.66 4.19 4.87
N MET A 193 4.79 4.14 5.56
CA MET A 193 6.13 4.16 5.00
C MET A 193 6.73 2.77 5.07
N LEU A 194 7.47 2.39 4.02
CA LEU A 194 8.30 1.21 4.01
C LEU A 194 9.77 1.59 4.00
N THR A 195 10.59 0.86 4.75
CA THR A 195 12.04 0.92 4.65
C THR A 195 12.68 -0.43 4.94
N MET A 196 13.96 -0.61 4.59
CA MET A 196 14.68 -1.86 4.77
C MET A 196 15.90 -1.66 5.65
N GLY A 197 16.06 -2.52 6.66
CA GLY A 197 17.30 -2.64 7.42
C GLY A 197 17.77 -4.10 7.46
N GLY A 198 18.82 -4.41 6.70
CA GLY A 198 19.29 -5.79 6.53
C GLY A 198 18.22 -6.67 5.91
N ASP A 199 17.74 -7.65 6.69
CA ASP A 199 16.68 -8.57 6.28
C ASP A 199 15.29 -8.20 6.82
N ILE A 200 15.15 -7.06 7.50
CA ILE A 200 13.90 -6.61 8.09
C ILE A 200 13.28 -5.53 7.21
N LEU A 201 12.10 -5.83 6.67
CA LEU A 201 11.22 -4.87 6.00
C LEU A 201 10.39 -4.18 7.08
N PHE A 202 10.72 -2.92 7.35
CA PHE A 202 10.02 -2.10 8.33
C PHE A 202 8.81 -1.43 7.70
N VAL A 203 7.75 -1.33 8.51
CA VAL A 203 6.53 -0.61 8.22
C VAL A 203 6.26 0.35 9.35
N ASP A 204 6.06 1.61 8.98
CA ASP A 204 5.68 2.69 9.88
C ASP A 204 4.37 3.29 9.36
N ASN A 205 3.33 3.23 10.16
CA ASN A 205 2.12 4.03 9.96
C ASN A 205 1.69 4.61 11.31
N TRP A 206 0.72 5.52 11.28
CA TRP A 206 0.27 6.18 12.50
C TRP A 206 -0.34 5.23 13.54
N GLU A 207 -0.65 3.98 13.15
CA GLU A 207 -1.19 2.94 14.03
C GLU A 207 -0.11 1.98 14.55
N ARG A 208 1.04 1.83 13.86
CA ARG A 208 1.95 0.67 13.98
C ARG A 208 3.39 1.01 13.59
N LEU A 209 4.33 0.52 14.39
CA LEU A 209 5.76 0.48 14.05
C LEU A 209 6.30 -0.95 14.22
N GLY A 210 6.58 -1.61 13.11
CA GLY A 210 7.01 -2.99 13.11
C GLY A 210 7.73 -3.39 11.83
N GLY A 211 7.87 -4.69 11.62
CA GLY A 211 8.41 -5.19 10.37
C GLY A 211 8.31 -6.70 10.23
N LEU A 212 8.83 -7.19 9.11
CA LEU A 212 8.92 -8.60 8.78
C LEU A 212 10.34 -8.94 8.37
N ASN A 213 10.93 -9.98 8.98
CA ASN A 213 12.15 -10.57 8.47
C ASN A 213 11.83 -11.34 7.17
N VAL A 214 12.29 -10.84 6.03
CA VAL A 214 11.93 -11.37 4.71
C VAL A 214 12.59 -12.72 4.38
N ARG A 215 13.58 -13.16 5.17
CA ARG A 215 14.16 -14.50 5.04
C ARG A 215 13.39 -15.56 5.83
N THR A 216 12.95 -15.19 7.04
CA THR A 216 12.35 -16.15 7.98
C THR A 216 10.83 -16.02 8.07
N GLY A 217 10.24 -14.98 7.47
CA GLY A 217 8.83 -14.63 7.65
C GLY A 217 8.48 -14.13 9.05
N GLN A 218 9.45 -14.03 9.96
CA GLN A 218 9.17 -13.66 11.36
C GLN A 218 8.84 -12.17 11.47
N LEU A 219 7.70 -11.87 12.08
CA LEU A 219 7.34 -10.50 12.45
C LEU A 219 8.24 -9.96 13.58
N VAL A 220 8.55 -8.66 13.46
CA VAL A 220 9.38 -7.91 14.39
C VAL A 220 8.55 -6.77 14.94
N HIS A 221 8.35 -6.75 16.25
CA HIS A 221 7.79 -5.61 16.95
C HIS A 221 8.93 -4.63 17.29
N VAL A 222 8.78 -3.37 16.92
CA VAL A 222 9.79 -2.32 17.17
C VAL A 222 9.37 -1.43 18.33
N GLY A 223 8.10 -1.04 18.39
CA GLY A 223 7.58 -0.26 19.50
C GLY A 223 6.07 -0.04 19.40
N ASN A 224 5.45 0.29 20.54
CA ASN A 224 4.04 0.66 20.56
C ASN A 224 3.87 2.09 20.05
N VAL A 225 2.85 2.31 19.24
CA VAL A 225 2.50 3.64 18.76
C VAL A 225 1.53 4.37 19.71
N SER A 226 0.74 3.62 20.51
CA SER A 226 -0.04 4.17 21.62
C SER A 226 -0.20 3.18 22.79
N ASN A 227 -0.45 3.70 23.98
CA ASN A 227 -0.82 2.93 25.19
C ASN A 227 -2.28 3.18 25.63
N VAL A 228 -2.98 4.15 25.03
CA VAL A 228 -4.34 4.56 25.42
C VAL A 228 -5.18 4.89 24.18
N TRP A 229 -6.45 4.49 24.25
CA TRP A 229 -7.45 4.56 23.19
C TRP A 229 -8.55 5.58 23.51
N PRO A 230 -8.48 6.82 23.01
CA PRO A 230 -9.45 7.85 23.38
C PRO A 230 -10.68 7.94 22.47
N GLU A 231 -10.74 7.24 21.33
CA GLU A 231 -11.81 7.42 20.32
C GLU A 231 -13.08 6.61 20.58
N CYS A 232 -13.25 6.09 21.80
CA CYS A 232 -14.47 5.39 22.15
C CYS A 232 -15.44 6.15 23.02
N TYR A 233 -16.71 5.91 22.71
CA TYR A 233 -17.91 6.47 23.30
C TYR A 233 -17.80 6.64 24.83
N ASP A 234 -18.33 7.78 25.31
CA ASP A 234 -18.65 8.06 26.70
C ASP A 234 -17.48 7.98 27.72
N GLY A 235 -16.24 8.17 27.26
CA GLY A 235 -15.07 8.22 28.13
C GLY A 235 -14.56 6.85 28.59
N ASN A 236 -14.96 5.77 27.91
CA ASN A 236 -14.48 4.42 28.17
C ASN A 236 -13.42 3.99 27.15
N ILE A 237 -12.37 3.32 27.65
CA ILE A 237 -11.28 2.74 26.86
C ILE A 237 -11.86 1.62 25.97
N CYS A 238 -11.80 1.77 24.64
CA CYS A 238 -12.00 0.65 23.74
C CYS A 238 -10.66 0.09 23.31
N GLY A 239 -10.42 -1.14 23.66
CA GLY A 239 -9.15 -1.82 23.46
C GLY A 239 -8.66 -2.37 24.79
N PRO A 240 -7.92 -3.49 24.79
CA PRO A 240 -7.34 -4.00 26.02
C PRO A 240 -6.45 -2.92 26.65
N GLY A 241 -6.65 -2.65 27.94
CA GLY A 241 -5.76 -1.76 28.68
C GLY A 241 -4.36 -2.38 28.73
N GLY A 242 -3.33 -1.62 28.34
CA GLY A 242 -1.94 -2.07 28.31
C GLY A 242 -1.17 -1.60 27.06
N PRO A 243 0.10 -2.05 26.91
CA PRO A 243 0.88 -1.88 25.68
C PRO A 243 0.05 -2.33 24.47
N ASN A 244 -0.38 -1.38 23.64
CA ASN A 244 -1.15 -1.65 22.43
C ASN A 244 -0.22 -1.47 21.23
N PRO A 245 0.40 -2.55 20.74
CA PRO A 245 1.27 -2.47 19.58
C PRO A 245 0.50 -2.17 18.27
N PHE A 246 -0.85 -2.21 18.28
CA PHE A 246 -1.70 -2.10 17.08
C PHE A 246 -3.05 -1.41 17.37
N PHE A 247 -3.64 -0.80 16.34
CA PHE A 247 -5.01 -0.27 16.36
C PHE A 247 -6.07 -1.14 15.62
N PRO A 248 -7.34 -1.27 16.09
CA PRO A 248 -8.53 -1.41 15.22
C PRO A 248 -9.47 -0.18 15.24
N LEU A 249 -10.03 0.18 14.07
CA LEU A 249 -10.85 1.37 13.83
C LEU A 249 -12.37 1.08 13.88
N SER A 250 -13.06 1.63 14.88
CA SER A 250 -14.41 2.20 14.68
C SER A 250 -14.77 3.14 15.84
N GLY A 251 -15.31 4.33 15.54
CA GLY A 251 -15.82 5.29 16.54
C GLY A 251 -16.14 6.67 15.95
N SER A 252 -17.04 7.43 16.60
CA SER A 252 -17.52 8.76 16.17
C SER A 252 -17.32 9.85 17.24
N GLY A 253 -16.24 9.75 18.03
CA GLY A 253 -15.95 10.61 19.19
C GLY A 253 -15.12 11.87 18.90
N PRO A 254 -14.96 12.77 19.89
CA PRO A 254 -14.09 13.94 19.78
C PRO A 254 -12.62 13.52 19.70
N ALA A 255 -11.95 13.94 18.63
CA ALA A 255 -10.63 13.47 18.22
C ALA A 255 -9.44 14.02 19.05
N TYR A 256 -8.41 13.18 19.15
CA TYR A 256 -7.06 13.30 19.74
C TYR A 256 -6.44 14.73 19.82
N PRO A 257 -5.55 15.01 20.81
CA PRO A 257 -4.93 16.32 21.06
C PRO A 257 -3.81 16.73 20.06
N PHE A 258 -3.92 16.38 18.78
CA PHE A 258 -3.04 16.99 17.76
C PHE A 258 -3.60 18.37 17.34
N PRO A 259 -2.78 19.44 17.37
CA PRO A 259 -3.19 20.73 16.84
C PRO A 259 -3.37 20.66 15.31
N TRP A 260 -4.30 21.48 14.80
CA TRP A 260 -4.67 21.53 13.39
C TRP A 260 -3.58 22.16 12.50
N PRO A 261 -3.46 21.77 11.21
CA PRO A 261 -4.20 20.72 10.51
C PRO A 261 -3.62 19.32 10.72
N ARG A 262 -4.49 18.30 10.79
CA ARG A 262 -4.09 16.90 10.95
C ARG A 262 -3.80 16.29 9.57
N VAL A 263 -3.11 15.15 9.54
CA VAL A 263 -2.71 14.43 8.31
C VAL A 263 -3.92 13.96 7.48
N THR A 264 -5.14 14.06 8.04
CA THR A 264 -6.43 13.78 7.37
C THR A 264 -7.23 15.03 6.99
N ASP A 265 -6.82 16.21 7.43
CA ASP A 265 -7.60 17.44 7.27
C ASP A 265 -7.10 18.25 6.08
N GLY A 266 -7.43 17.78 4.89
CA GLY A 266 -7.41 18.63 3.70
C GLY A 266 -8.55 19.64 3.77
N MET A 267 -8.24 20.95 3.84
CA MET A 267 -9.28 21.97 3.63
C MET A 267 -9.76 21.91 2.19
N SER A 268 -11.06 21.66 1.97
CA SER A 268 -11.67 22.01 0.70
C SER A 268 -11.67 23.53 0.58
N ARG A 269 -11.28 24.07 -0.58
CA ARG A 269 -11.56 25.49 -0.85
C ARG A 269 -13.07 25.62 -0.95
N SER A 270 -13.66 26.44 -0.07
CA SER A 270 -15.01 26.93 -0.24
C SER A 270 -15.14 27.55 -1.64
N ALA A 271 -16.21 27.20 -2.35
CA ALA A 271 -16.60 27.84 -3.61
C ALA A 271 -16.83 29.34 -3.43
#